data_AF-A0A2G6E0Q2-F1
#
_entry.id   AF-A0A2G6E0Q2-F1
#
_cell.length_a   1.000
_cell.length_b   1.000
_cell.length_c   1.000
_cell.angle_alpha   90.00
_cell.angle_beta   90.00
_cell.angle_gamma   90.00
#
_symmetry.space_group_name_H-M   'P 1'
#
loop_
_entity.id
_entity.type
_entity.pdbx_description
1 polymer ?
#
loop_
_entity_poly.entity_id
_entity_poly.type
_entity_poly.pdbx_seq_one_letter_code
_entity_poly.pdbx_strand_id
1 'polypeptide(L)'
;NIVIGACLTTLFFLGGWYSPFGFTPDGVWWFLIKIYFLIFVFIWIRWTFPRTTIYGLLNLSWKILIPISMFNLLLTAVLLKVF
;
A
#
# COMPACT_ATOMS: atom_id res chain seq x y z
N ASN A 1 -13.81 2.55 8.70
CA ASN A 1 -13.33 2.20 7.35
C ASN A 1 -11.81 1.97 7.22
N ILE A 2 -10.97 2.27 8.24
CA ILE A 2 -9.51 2.06 8.16
C ILE A 2 -9.13 0.57 8.05
N VAL A 3 -9.84 -0.30 8.77
CA VAL A 3 -9.57 -1.75 8.80
C VAL A 3 -9.82 -2.40 7.44
N ILE A 4 -10.89 -2.00 6.73
CA ILE A 4 -11.20 -2.51 5.38
C ILE A 4 -10.13 -2.05 4.38
N GLY A 5 -9.71 -0.79 4.46
CA GLY A 5 -8.61 -0.27 3.63
C GLY A 5 -7.29 -1.02 3.87
N ALA A 6 -6.93 -1.27 5.13
CA ALA A 6 -5.74 -2.06 5.46
C ALA A 6 -5.83 -3.50 4.91
N CYS A 7 -7.00 -4.13 5.01
CA CYS A 7 -7.27 -5.46 4.45
C CYS A 7 -7.06 -5.49 2.92
N LEU A 8 -7.65 -4.54 2.19
CA LEU A 8 -7.49 -4.44 0.73
C LEU A 8 -6.01 -4.21 0.33
N THR A 9 -5.29 -3.33 1.04
CA THR A 9 -3.86 -3.10 0.78
C THR A 9 -3.03 -4.35 1.03
N THR A 10 -3.30 -5.11 2.11
CA THR A 10 -2.59 -6.37 2.35
C THR A 10 -2.82 -7.40 1.26
N LEU A 11 -4.05 -7.47 0.72
CA LEU A 11 -4.42 -8.42 -0.32
C LEU A 11 -3.76 -8.07 -1.66
N PHE A 12 -3.85 -6.81 -2.10
CA PHE A 12 -3.37 -6.42 -3.42
C PHE A 12 -1.86 -6.25 -3.51
N PHE A 13 -1.21 -5.74 -2.46
CA PHE A 13 0.22 -5.37 -2.54
C PHE A 13 1.13 -6.27 -1.71
N LEU A 14 0.66 -6.82 -0.58
CA LEU A 14 1.51 -7.61 0.34
C LEU A 14 1.29 -9.12 0.20
N GLY A 15 0.66 -9.57 -0.89
CA GLY A 15 0.45 -11.00 -1.17
C GLY A 15 -0.56 -11.68 -0.24
N GLY A 16 -1.41 -10.92 0.45
CA GLY A 16 -2.49 -11.46 1.29
C GLY A 16 -2.02 -12.50 2.29
N TRP A 17 -2.42 -13.76 2.03
CA TRP A 17 -2.16 -14.94 2.86
C TRP A 17 -0.79 -15.60 2.63
N TYR A 18 -0.06 -15.21 1.58
CA TYR A 18 1.20 -15.84 1.22
C TYR A 18 2.34 -15.38 2.15
N SER A 19 3.08 -16.36 2.67
CA SER A 19 4.29 -16.14 3.47
C SER A 19 5.45 -15.69 2.55
N PRO A 20 6.14 -14.57 2.86
CA PRO A 20 7.33 -14.16 2.11
C PRO A 20 8.54 -15.09 2.35
N PHE A 21 8.50 -15.95 3.37
CA PHE A 21 9.49 -17.00 3.59
C PHE A 21 8.84 -18.36 3.29
N GLY A 22 9.28 -19.02 2.21
CA GLY A 22 8.78 -20.31 1.73
C GLY A 22 9.00 -21.52 2.66
N PHE A 23 9.25 -21.30 3.95
CA PHE A 23 9.52 -22.32 4.96
C PHE A 23 8.47 -22.42 6.08
N THR A 24 7.50 -21.48 6.16
CA THR A 24 6.44 -21.51 7.19
C THR A 24 5.07 -21.72 6.56
N PRO A 25 4.17 -22.53 7.18
CA PRO A 25 2.82 -22.76 6.66
C PRO A 25 2.08 -21.44 6.41
N ASP A 26 1.40 -21.34 5.27
CA ASP A 26 0.53 -20.22 4.94
C ASP A 26 -0.56 -20.12 6.01
N GLY A 27 -0.58 -19.00 6.74
CA GLY A 27 -1.35 -18.91 7.97
C GLY A 27 -2.06 -17.57 8.11
N VAL A 28 -3.27 -17.62 8.67
CA VAL A 28 -4.06 -16.43 9.08
C VAL A 28 -3.24 -15.49 9.98
N TRP A 29 -2.28 -16.05 10.69
CA TRP A 29 -1.34 -15.31 11.54
C TRP A 29 -0.51 -14.27 10.76
N TRP A 30 0.00 -14.62 9.58
CA TRP A 30 0.78 -13.70 8.75
C TRP A 30 -0.07 -12.55 8.20
N PHE A 31 -1.32 -12.85 7.86
CA PHE A 31 -2.29 -11.84 7.44
C PHE A 31 -2.61 -10.87 8.59
N LEU A 32 -2.89 -11.39 9.79
CA LEU A 32 -3.16 -10.58 10.98
C LEU A 32 -1.98 -9.67 11.35
N ILE A 33 -0.75 -10.17 11.28
CA ILE A 33 0.44 -9.38 11.61
C ILE A 33 0.66 -8.24 10.61
N LYS A 34 0.48 -8.49 9.31
CA LYS A 34 0.58 -7.48 8.25
C LYS A 34 -0.52 -6.41 8.42
N ILE A 35 -1.75 -6.83 8.73
CA ILE A 35 -2.86 -5.91 9.00
C ILE A 35 -2.57 -5.05 10.23
N TYR A 36 -2.12 -5.66 11.33
CA TYR A 36 -1.86 -4.93 12.58
C TYR A 36 -0.76 -3.89 12.39
N PHE A 37 0.30 -4.24 11.64
CA PHE A 37 1.35 -3.31 11.25
C PHE A 37 0.81 -2.15 10.40
N LEU A 38 -0.03 -2.42 9.41
CA LEU A 38 -0.67 -1.37 8.59
C LEU A 38 -1.58 -0.46 9.42
N ILE A 39 -2.38 -1.01 10.33
CA ILE A 39 -3.23 -0.24 11.24
C ILE A 39 -2.37 0.65 12.13
N PHE A 40 -1.25 0.13 12.65
CA PHE A 40 -0.29 0.90 13.42
C PHE A 40 0.26 2.08 12.62
N VAL A 41 0.67 1.85 11.37
CA VAL A 41 1.14 2.91 10.46
C VAL A 41 0.04 3.96 10.22
N PHE A 42 -1.21 3.56 10.01
CA PHE A 42 -2.33 4.51 9.82
C PHE A 42 -2.56 5.41 11.05
N ILE A 43 -2.44 4.84 12.25
CA ILE A 43 -2.55 5.59 13.51
C ILE A 43 -1.34 6.53 13.66
N TRP A 44 -0.14 6.05 13.34
CA TRP A 44 1.08 6.85 13.42
C TRP A 44 1.04 8.06 12.45
N ILE A 45 0.54 7.87 11.24
CA ILE A 45 0.33 8.96 10.27
C ILE A 45 -0.61 10.01 10.86
N ARG A 46 -1.72 9.61 11.49
CA ARG A 46 -2.63 10.56 12.14
C ARG A 46 -1.98 11.37 13.27
N TRP A 47 -1.02 10.78 13.97
CA TRP A 47 -0.28 11.46 15.03
C TRP A 47 0.78 12.43 14.48
N THR A 48 1.33 12.15 13.30
CA THR A 48 2.47 12.89 12.74
C THR A 48 2.04 14.11 11.91
N PHE A 49 0.85 14.10 11.31
CA PHE A 49 0.41 15.19 10.42
C PHE A 49 -0.44 16.24 11.17
N PRO A 50 0.12 17.44 11.44
CA PRO A 50 -0.69 18.58 11.85
C PRO A 50 -1.58 19.02 10.68
N ARG A 51 -2.84 19.40 11.00
CA ARG A 51 -3.96 19.63 10.08
C ARG A 51 -3.57 20.22 8.71
N THR A 52 -3.59 19.40 7.65
CA THR A 52 -3.29 19.84 6.28
C THR A 52 -4.53 20.39 5.56
N THR A 53 -4.38 21.48 4.82
CA THR A 53 -5.45 22.04 3.97
C THR A 53 -5.76 21.12 2.79
N ILE A 54 -7.04 20.98 2.43
CA ILE A 54 -7.52 20.12 1.33
C ILE A 54 -6.80 20.41 0.00
N TYR A 55 -6.50 21.68 -0.29
CA TYR A 55 -5.75 22.07 -1.48
C TYR A 55 -4.33 21.47 -1.53
N GLY A 56 -3.68 21.29 -0.38
CA GLY A 56 -2.36 20.64 -0.31
C GLY A 56 -2.42 19.15 -0.59
N LEU A 57 -3.45 18.46 -0.09
CA LEU A 57 -3.70 17.05 -0.36
C LEU A 57 -4.04 16.83 -1.85
N LEU A 58 -4.88 17.69 -2.43
CA LEU A 58 -5.25 17.62 -3.85
C LEU A 58 -4.02 17.82 -4.75
N ASN A 59 -3.18 18.80 -4.42
CA ASN A 59 -1.97 19.08 -5.18
C ASN A 59 -0.97 17.91 -5.11
N LEU A 60 -0.83 17.25 -3.95
CA LEU A 60 -0.03 16.02 -3.82
C LEU A 60 -0.54 14.91 -4.73
N SER A 61 -1.85 14.64 -4.69
CA SER A 61 -2.46 13.61 -5.52
C SER A 61 -2.29 13.89 -7.01
N TRP A 62 -2.56 15.12 -7.45
CA TRP A 62 -2.55 15.46 -8.87
C TRP A 62 -1.17 15.71 -9.46
N LYS A 63 -0.25 16.34 -8.72
CA LYS A 63 1.10 16.64 -9.24
C LYS A 63 2.09 15.50 -9.09
N ILE A 64 1.93 14.62 -8.09
CA ILE A 64 2.98 13.63 -7.76
C ILE A 64 2.44 12.21 -7.92
N LEU A 65 1.28 11.88 -7.37
CA LEU A 65 0.76 10.50 -7.38
C LEU A 65 0.25 10.05 -8.76
N ILE A 66 -0.37 10.92 -9.55
CA ILE A 66 -0.80 10.57 -10.92
C ILE A 66 0.39 10.29 -11.84
N PRO A 67 1.39 11.19 -11.98
CA PRO A 67 2.50 10.94 -12.91
C PRO A 67 3.35 9.75 -12.49
N ILE A 68 3.55 9.51 -11.18
CA ILE A 68 4.31 8.34 -10.72
C ILE A 68 3.59 7.02 -11.06
N SER A 69 2.25 7.02 -10.97
CA SER A 69 1.44 5.86 -11.35
C SER A 69 1.53 5.58 -12.86
N MET A 70 1.41 6.63 -13.69
CA MET A 70 1.58 6.48 -15.14
C MET A 70 2.97 5.99 -15.53
N PHE A 71 4.01 6.48 -14.84
CA PHE A 71 5.39 6.03 -15.08
C PHE A 71 5.57 4.54 -14.74
N ASN A 72 5.06 4.06 -13.60
CA ASN A 72 5.11 2.64 -13.25
C ASN A 72 4.38 1.76 -14.28
N LEU A 73 3.25 2.24 -14.80
CA LEU A 73 2.45 1.53 -15.81
C LEU A 73 3.23 1.40 -17.14
N LEU A 74 3.85 2.49 -17.59
CA LEU A 74 4.71 2.49 -18.78
C LEU A 74 5.94 1.58 -18.59
N LEU A 75 6.61 1.66 -17.43
CA LEU A 75 7.78 0.83 -17.11
C LEU A 75 7.43 -0.66 -17.16
N THR A 76 6.31 -1.06 -16.55
CA THR A 76 5.84 -2.44 -16.54
C THR A 76 5.48 -2.92 -17.96
N ALA A 77 4.86 -2.06 -18.77
CA ALA A 77 4.51 -2.38 -20.16
C ALA A 77 5.76 -2.57 -21.05
N VAL A 78 6.80 -1.74 -20.86
CA VAL A 78 8.07 -1.88 -21.59
C VAL A 78 8.79 -3.15 -21.16
N LEU A 79 8.88 -3.44 -19.86
CA LEU A 79 9.52 -4.65 -19.35
C LEU A 79 8.86 -5.92 -19.92
N LEU A 80 7.53 -6.00 -19.95
CA LEU A 80 6.81 -7.15 -20.53
C LEU A 80 6.99 -7.30 -22.04
N LYS A 81 7.36 -6.24 -22.76
CA LYS A 81 7.62 -6.30 -24.21
C LYS A 81 9.07 -6.68 -24.52
N VAL A 82 9.99 -6.38 -23.60
CA VAL A 82 11.43 -6.63 -23.77
C VAL A 82 11.80 -8.07 -23.40
N PHE A 83 11.12 -8.65 -22.41
CA PHE A 83 11.21 -10.08 -22.05
C PHE A 83 10.22 -10.93 -22.84
#